data_AF-A0A524E4Q8-F1
#
_entry.id   AF-A0A524E4Q8-F1
#
_cell.length_a   1.000
_cell.length_b   1.000
_cell.length_c   1.000
_cell.angle_alpha   90.00
_cell.angle_beta   90.00
_cell.angle_gamma   90.00
#
_symmetry.space_group_name_H-M   'P 1'
#
loop_
_entity.id
_entity.type
_entity.pdbx_description
1 polymer ?
#
loop_
_entity_poly.entity_id
_entity_poly.type
_entity_poly.pdbx_seq_one_letter_code
_entity_poly.pdbx_strand_id
1 'polypeptide(L)'
;MIVEKQYKEGRTTFISADVEHYSKTKKQPTTDMPVFYNPRMRLNRDFSVLFLSTYLQENDVELICEPLAGCGVRTLRYLNECPGSFQALMFDANPQAIDTIRKNLVRNELTDRAAAMVGDAKTLLLTESRGKRFDFVDVDPFGSPTPYLNASIQSLQPRGGLLALTATDMPALCGVYPNVALRKYGGYSIRAPFSHELAVRLLIGQAFSFASANDCSIMPIAVLSSDHYIRVWLRVQADRNGANRQTKDIGLIRFCRSCMHTDRLSLRDSHHILEFNHKKEGCSENPISAGPLWIGRLFEQSFLKKAQNMLLDLQGNLHKKVSAVLEAMANEVRVQDHLYIDLHALCDLHGVSPPKNITVIEKLMDRGYESTRTSFRPTAIRTKAPVDVVLEVIMETVGVS
;
A
#
# COMPACT_ATOMS: atom_id res chain seq x y z
N MET A 1 -21.22 -13.49 -26.80
CA MET A 1 -21.00 -14.26 -25.56
C MET A 1 -19.57 -14.04 -25.10
N ILE A 2 -19.34 -13.81 -23.80
CA ILE A 2 -18.00 -13.68 -23.22
C ILE A 2 -17.39 -15.10 -23.13
N VAL A 3 -16.13 -15.25 -23.50
CA VAL A 3 -15.38 -16.50 -23.27
C VAL A 3 -14.98 -16.53 -21.81
N GLU A 4 -15.66 -17.33 -21.00
CA GLU A 4 -15.44 -17.43 -19.56
C GLU A 4 -14.48 -18.59 -19.23
N LYS A 5 -13.65 -18.41 -18.19
CA LYS A 5 -12.79 -19.46 -17.61
C LYS A 5 -12.99 -19.49 -16.10
N GLN A 6 -12.95 -20.70 -15.53
CA GLN A 6 -12.95 -20.88 -14.08
C GLN A 6 -11.52 -20.72 -13.52
N TYR A 7 -11.42 -19.98 -12.42
CA TYR A 7 -10.19 -19.74 -11.69
C TYR A 7 -10.35 -20.18 -10.24
N LYS A 8 -9.22 -20.52 -9.60
CA LYS A 8 -9.12 -20.75 -8.16
C LYS A 8 -8.02 -19.87 -7.58
N GLU A 9 -8.37 -19.06 -6.59
CA GLU A 9 -7.42 -18.25 -5.82
C GLU A 9 -7.72 -18.39 -4.34
N GLY A 10 -6.71 -18.75 -3.54
CA GLY A 10 -6.95 -19.16 -2.15
C GLY A 10 -7.86 -20.38 -2.11
N ARG A 11 -8.92 -20.29 -1.29
CA ARG A 11 -9.97 -21.32 -1.20
C ARG A 11 -11.14 -21.06 -2.16
N THR A 12 -11.15 -19.89 -2.80
CA THR A 12 -12.29 -19.40 -3.57
C THR A 12 -12.19 -19.80 -5.04
N THR A 13 -13.29 -20.31 -5.59
CA THR A 13 -13.44 -20.64 -7.00
C THR A 13 -14.44 -19.69 -7.64
N PHE A 14 -14.11 -19.14 -8.80
CA PHE A 14 -14.92 -18.13 -9.48
C PHE A 14 -14.72 -18.19 -10.99
N ILE A 15 -15.64 -17.62 -11.74
CA ILE A 15 -15.54 -17.42 -13.18
C ILE A 15 -15.21 -15.96 -13.48
N SER A 16 -14.47 -15.75 -14.57
CA SER A 16 -14.20 -14.43 -15.15
C SER A 16 -13.96 -14.58 -16.65
N ALA A 17 -13.82 -13.47 -17.37
CA ALA A 17 -13.36 -13.52 -18.75
C ALA A 17 -12.00 -14.22 -18.84
N ASP A 18 -11.83 -15.09 -19.83
CA ASP A 18 -10.61 -15.87 -19.99
C ASP A 18 -9.40 -14.97 -20.29
N VAL A 19 -8.58 -14.75 -19.28
CA VAL A 19 -7.35 -13.97 -19.33
C VAL A 19 -6.45 -14.43 -20.47
N GLU A 20 -6.32 -15.73 -20.74
CA GLU A 20 -5.44 -16.22 -21.82
C GLU A 20 -6.01 -15.88 -23.20
N HIS A 21 -7.32 -16.05 -23.37
CA HIS A 21 -8.04 -15.70 -24.60
C HIS A 21 -7.95 -14.20 -24.91
N TYR A 22 -8.20 -13.34 -23.91
CA TYR A 22 -8.30 -11.90 -24.11
C TYR A 22 -6.97 -11.14 -24.04
N SER A 23 -5.94 -11.68 -23.38
CA SER A 23 -4.65 -10.96 -23.23
C SER A 23 -3.74 -11.00 -24.48
N LYS A 24 -4.09 -11.79 -25.51
CA LYS A 24 -3.33 -11.97 -26.77
C LYS A 24 -1.80 -12.09 -26.53
N THR A 25 -0.97 -11.66 -27.50
CA THR A 25 0.50 -11.74 -27.49
C THR A 25 1.18 -11.04 -26.31
N LYS A 26 0.50 -10.14 -25.58
CA LYS A 26 1.08 -9.38 -24.46
C LYS A 26 1.11 -10.14 -23.13
N LYS A 27 0.43 -11.30 -23.01
CA LYS A 27 0.34 -12.11 -21.77
C LYS A 27 0.00 -11.28 -20.51
N GLN A 28 -0.68 -10.15 -20.67
CA GLN A 28 -1.06 -9.25 -19.57
C GLN A 28 -2.52 -8.82 -19.74
N PRO A 29 -3.35 -8.92 -18.67
CA PRO A 29 -4.72 -8.41 -18.67
C PRO A 29 -4.74 -6.91 -18.96
N THR A 30 -5.67 -6.47 -19.81
CA THR A 30 -5.90 -5.04 -20.12
C THR A 30 -7.28 -4.60 -19.64
N THR A 31 -7.48 -3.28 -19.58
CA THR A 31 -8.78 -2.66 -19.27
C THR A 31 -9.85 -2.99 -20.31
N ASP A 32 -9.46 -3.42 -21.51
CA ASP A 32 -10.36 -3.72 -22.62
C ASP A 32 -10.99 -5.12 -22.51
N MET A 33 -10.62 -5.89 -21.47
CA MET A 33 -11.26 -7.17 -21.19
C MET A 33 -12.75 -6.97 -20.86
N PRO A 34 -13.65 -7.85 -21.35
CA PRO A 34 -15.08 -7.76 -21.05
C PRO A 34 -15.39 -7.77 -19.56
N VAL A 35 -14.62 -8.53 -18.78
CA VAL A 35 -14.65 -8.54 -17.31
C VAL A 35 -13.21 -8.65 -16.81
N PHE A 36 -12.81 -7.74 -15.93
CA PHE A 36 -11.41 -7.69 -15.51
C PHE A 36 -11.08 -8.70 -14.42
N TYR A 37 -9.95 -9.38 -14.62
CA TYR A 37 -9.28 -10.19 -13.60
C TYR A 37 -7.77 -10.20 -13.87
N ASN A 38 -6.97 -9.93 -12.84
CA ASN A 38 -5.52 -10.00 -12.92
C ASN A 38 -4.95 -11.01 -11.92
N PRO A 39 -4.45 -12.18 -12.39
CA PRO A 39 -3.80 -13.18 -11.53
C PRO A 39 -2.55 -12.65 -10.79
N ARG A 40 -1.86 -11.62 -11.33
CA ARG A 40 -0.67 -11.02 -10.70
C ARG A 40 -1.01 -10.26 -9.40
N MET A 41 -2.29 -9.92 -9.20
CA MET A 41 -2.79 -9.27 -7.99
C MET A 41 -3.08 -10.26 -6.85
N ARG A 42 -2.77 -11.56 -7.00
CA ARG A 42 -3.00 -12.56 -5.95
C ARG A 42 -2.35 -12.17 -4.61
N LEU A 43 -1.10 -11.71 -4.61
CA LEU A 43 -0.42 -11.30 -3.37
C LEU A 43 -1.15 -10.15 -2.66
N ASN A 44 -1.69 -9.19 -3.42
CA ASN A 44 -2.49 -8.09 -2.89
C ASN A 44 -3.76 -8.61 -2.20
N ARG A 45 -4.50 -9.51 -2.87
CA ARG A 45 -5.72 -10.10 -2.32
C ARG A 45 -5.44 -11.02 -1.13
N ASP A 46 -4.34 -11.77 -1.13
CA ASP A 46 -3.92 -12.61 0.00
C ASP A 46 -3.65 -11.76 1.26
N PHE A 47 -2.93 -10.65 1.12
CA PHE A 47 -2.75 -9.70 2.24
C PHE A 47 -4.07 -9.08 2.67
N SER A 48 -4.98 -8.85 1.74
CA SER A 48 -6.28 -8.27 2.08
C SER A 48 -7.15 -9.24 2.89
N VAL A 49 -7.15 -10.53 2.55
CA VAL A 49 -7.79 -11.59 3.36
C VAL A 49 -7.14 -11.68 4.74
N LEU A 50 -5.80 -11.71 4.80
CA LEU A 50 -5.06 -11.78 6.06
C LEU A 50 -5.39 -10.59 6.98
N PHE A 51 -5.32 -9.37 6.46
CA PHE A 51 -5.53 -8.17 7.25
C PHE A 51 -6.99 -7.95 7.62
N LEU A 52 -7.95 -8.28 6.75
CA LEU A 52 -9.36 -8.26 7.15
C LEU A 52 -9.63 -9.31 8.24
N SER A 53 -9.10 -10.53 8.10
CA SER A 53 -9.22 -11.58 9.13
C SER A 53 -8.63 -11.14 10.47
N THR A 54 -7.48 -10.46 10.44
CA THR A 54 -6.83 -9.89 11.64
C THR A 54 -7.69 -8.78 12.25
N TYR A 55 -8.28 -7.91 11.41
CA TYR A 55 -9.13 -6.81 11.85
C TYR A 55 -10.39 -7.30 12.58
N LEU A 56 -11.00 -8.37 12.07
CA LEU A 56 -12.20 -9.01 12.62
C LEU A 56 -12.00 -9.62 14.01
N GLN A 57 -10.76 -9.83 14.47
CA GLN A 57 -10.50 -10.34 15.83
C GLN A 57 -10.89 -9.35 16.93
N GLU A 58 -10.93 -8.06 16.61
CA GLU A 58 -11.12 -6.99 17.60
C GLU A 58 -12.20 -5.98 17.21
N ASN A 59 -12.76 -6.11 16.02
CA ASN A 59 -13.73 -5.16 15.49
C ASN A 59 -14.91 -5.96 14.94
N ASP A 60 -16.10 -5.54 15.34
CA ASP A 60 -17.32 -6.03 14.72
C ASP A 60 -17.46 -5.36 13.35
N VAL A 61 -17.62 -6.17 12.32
CA VAL A 61 -17.76 -5.73 10.93
C VAL A 61 -19.09 -6.28 10.46
N GLU A 62 -20.04 -5.41 10.16
CA GLU A 62 -21.36 -5.79 9.66
C GLU A 62 -21.38 -5.70 8.14
N LEU A 63 -20.82 -4.63 7.57
CA LEU A 63 -20.98 -4.29 6.15
C LEU A 63 -19.67 -3.84 5.51
N ILE A 64 -19.29 -4.52 4.43
CA ILE A 64 -18.12 -4.17 3.61
C ILE A 64 -18.51 -3.72 2.20
N CYS A 65 -17.64 -2.95 1.56
CA CYS A 65 -17.85 -2.41 0.22
C CYS A 65 -16.64 -2.63 -0.69
N GLU A 66 -16.90 -3.18 -1.88
CA GLU A 66 -15.96 -3.18 -3.00
C GLU A 66 -16.56 -2.33 -4.15
N PRO A 67 -16.21 -1.02 -4.23
CA PRO A 67 -16.82 -0.11 -5.21
C PRO A 67 -16.41 -0.35 -6.67
N LEU A 68 -15.39 -1.19 -6.92
CA LEU A 68 -14.79 -1.43 -8.22
C LEU A 68 -14.46 -2.93 -8.36
N ALA A 69 -15.50 -3.75 -8.44
CA ALA A 69 -15.41 -5.17 -8.15
C ALA A 69 -14.82 -6.04 -9.27
N GLY A 70 -14.87 -5.62 -10.54
CA GLY A 70 -14.49 -6.45 -11.67
C GLY A 70 -15.25 -7.78 -11.66
N CYS A 71 -14.55 -8.93 -11.62
CA CYS A 71 -15.21 -10.24 -11.47
C CYS A 71 -15.66 -10.58 -10.03
N GLY A 72 -15.36 -9.72 -9.05
CA GLY A 72 -15.74 -9.87 -7.65
C GLY A 72 -14.83 -10.75 -6.81
N VAL A 73 -13.70 -11.20 -7.35
CA VAL A 73 -12.79 -12.15 -6.68
C VAL A 73 -12.38 -11.69 -5.28
N ARG A 74 -12.20 -10.40 -5.04
CA ARG A 74 -11.73 -9.88 -3.76
C ARG A 74 -12.80 -10.03 -2.67
N THR A 75 -14.02 -9.55 -2.90
CA THR A 75 -15.14 -9.77 -1.98
C THR A 75 -15.50 -11.24 -1.81
N LEU A 76 -15.49 -12.03 -2.88
CA LEU A 76 -15.75 -13.49 -2.79
C LEU A 76 -14.74 -14.15 -1.84
N ARG A 77 -13.47 -13.76 -1.94
CA ARG A 77 -12.43 -14.24 -1.03
C ARG A 77 -12.63 -13.75 0.40
N TYR A 78 -13.08 -12.52 0.63
CA TYR A 78 -13.43 -12.07 1.98
C TYR A 78 -14.53 -12.93 2.59
N LEU A 79 -15.63 -13.15 1.87
CA LEU A 79 -16.78 -13.89 2.37
C LEU A 79 -16.47 -15.37 2.62
N ASN A 80 -15.63 -15.99 1.78
CA ASN A 80 -15.26 -17.40 1.89
C ASN A 80 -14.11 -17.67 2.87
N GLU A 81 -13.17 -16.72 3.01
CA GLU A 81 -11.89 -16.99 3.66
C GLU A 81 -11.71 -16.29 5.00
N CYS A 82 -12.38 -15.15 5.23
CA CYS A 82 -12.32 -14.44 6.51
C CYS A 82 -13.33 -15.02 7.52
N PRO A 83 -13.03 -14.98 8.83
CA PRO A 83 -13.99 -15.35 9.86
C PRO A 83 -15.18 -14.36 9.92
N GLY A 84 -16.30 -14.78 10.50
CA GLY A 84 -17.46 -13.92 10.73
C GLY A 84 -18.51 -13.89 9.61
N SER A 85 -19.61 -13.20 9.90
CA SER A 85 -20.85 -13.20 9.11
C SER A 85 -21.24 -11.81 8.60
N PHE A 86 -20.26 -11.05 8.11
CA PHE A 86 -20.52 -9.74 7.48
C PHE A 86 -21.19 -9.88 6.12
N GLN A 87 -21.91 -8.82 5.74
CA GLN A 87 -22.50 -8.61 4.43
C GLN A 87 -21.56 -7.79 3.53
N ALA A 88 -21.73 -7.92 2.21
CA ALA A 88 -20.94 -7.16 1.25
C ALA A 88 -21.81 -6.49 0.17
N LEU A 89 -21.47 -5.24 -0.17
CA LEU A 89 -21.98 -4.56 -1.35
C LEU A 89 -20.85 -4.43 -2.39
N MET A 90 -21.14 -4.92 -3.59
CA MET A 90 -20.19 -4.95 -4.70
C MET A 90 -20.72 -4.08 -5.83
N PHE A 91 -19.87 -3.19 -6.34
CA PHE A 91 -20.24 -2.27 -7.39
C PHE A 91 -19.29 -2.35 -8.57
N ASP A 92 -19.83 -2.16 -9.77
CA ASP A 92 -19.05 -2.01 -10.99
C ASP A 92 -19.87 -1.20 -12.00
N ALA A 93 -19.18 -0.36 -12.78
CA ALA A 93 -19.82 0.41 -13.84
C ALA A 93 -20.17 -0.46 -15.05
N ASN A 94 -19.51 -1.62 -15.20
CA ASN A 94 -19.72 -2.55 -16.29
C ASN A 94 -20.84 -3.56 -15.96
N PRO A 95 -21.97 -3.57 -16.69
CA PRO A 95 -23.05 -4.54 -16.47
C PRO A 95 -22.59 -6.00 -16.61
N GLN A 96 -21.63 -6.28 -17.49
CA GLN A 96 -21.10 -7.64 -17.69
C GLN A 96 -20.31 -8.14 -16.48
N ALA A 97 -19.61 -7.22 -15.80
CA ALA A 97 -18.91 -7.51 -14.56
C ALA A 97 -19.92 -7.87 -13.46
N ILE A 98 -21.01 -7.11 -13.33
CA ILE A 98 -22.10 -7.41 -12.38
C ILE A 98 -22.79 -8.74 -12.66
N ASP A 99 -23.06 -9.06 -13.93
CA ASP A 99 -23.63 -10.37 -14.29
C ASP A 99 -22.69 -11.51 -13.90
N THR A 100 -21.38 -11.32 -14.10
CA THR A 100 -20.36 -12.29 -13.68
C THR A 100 -20.30 -12.44 -12.17
N ILE A 101 -20.36 -11.33 -11.43
CA ILE A 101 -20.40 -11.34 -9.96
C ILE A 101 -21.63 -12.11 -9.47
N ARG A 102 -22.83 -11.84 -10.02
CA ARG A 102 -24.05 -12.56 -9.64
C ARG A 102 -23.95 -14.07 -9.86
N LYS A 103 -23.40 -14.49 -11.01
CA LYS A 103 -23.11 -15.91 -11.25
C LYS A 103 -22.14 -16.47 -10.20
N ASN A 104 -21.09 -15.73 -9.86
CA ASN A 104 -20.13 -16.16 -8.83
C ASN A 104 -20.76 -16.26 -7.44
N LEU A 105 -21.64 -15.34 -7.05
CA LEU A 105 -22.36 -15.38 -5.78
C LEU A 105 -23.24 -16.63 -5.68
N VAL A 106 -23.98 -16.97 -6.75
CA VAL A 106 -24.79 -18.20 -6.79
C VAL A 106 -23.90 -19.44 -6.68
N ARG A 107 -22.78 -19.49 -7.43
CA ARG A 107 -21.85 -20.64 -7.44
C ARG A 107 -21.16 -20.87 -6.10
N ASN A 108 -21.01 -19.84 -5.28
CA ASN A 108 -20.38 -19.92 -3.96
C ASN A 108 -21.40 -19.92 -2.82
N GLU A 109 -22.71 -19.96 -3.12
CA GLU A 109 -23.78 -19.92 -2.11
C GLU A 109 -23.71 -18.67 -1.20
N LEU A 110 -23.42 -17.51 -1.80
CA LEU A 110 -23.20 -16.23 -1.10
C LEU A 110 -24.29 -15.18 -1.36
N THR A 111 -25.41 -15.56 -1.98
CA THR A 111 -26.47 -14.62 -2.39
C THR A 111 -27.22 -13.96 -1.24
N ASP A 112 -27.18 -14.56 -0.06
CA ASP A 112 -27.73 -14.02 1.20
C ASP A 112 -26.74 -13.09 1.93
N ARG A 113 -25.44 -13.18 1.61
CA ARG A 113 -24.37 -12.40 2.23
C ARG A 113 -23.87 -11.25 1.36
N ALA A 114 -24.21 -11.19 0.08
CA ALA A 114 -23.73 -10.12 -0.78
C ALA A 114 -24.71 -9.72 -1.89
N ALA A 115 -24.68 -8.44 -2.25
CA ALA A 115 -25.41 -7.88 -3.37
C ALA A 115 -24.47 -7.18 -4.36
N ALA A 116 -24.80 -7.28 -5.65
CA ALA A 116 -24.03 -6.69 -6.74
C ALA A 116 -24.89 -5.72 -7.56
N MET A 117 -24.40 -4.49 -7.71
CA MET A 117 -25.16 -3.37 -8.29
C MET A 117 -24.35 -2.65 -9.37
N VAL A 118 -25.01 -2.37 -10.51
CA VAL A 118 -24.42 -1.56 -11.59
C VAL A 118 -24.46 -0.10 -11.17
N GLY A 119 -23.34 0.61 -11.26
CA GLY A 119 -23.32 2.06 -11.04
C GLY A 119 -21.93 2.67 -10.97
N ASP A 120 -21.89 4.02 -10.90
CA ASP A 120 -20.65 4.74 -10.64
C ASP A 120 -20.28 4.66 -9.16
N ALA A 121 -19.08 4.15 -8.88
CA ALA A 121 -18.51 4.01 -7.55
C ALA A 121 -18.65 5.27 -6.68
N LYS A 122 -18.44 6.47 -7.23
CA LYS A 122 -18.47 7.72 -6.45
C LYS A 122 -19.89 8.03 -6.00
N THR A 123 -20.86 7.91 -6.91
CA THR A 123 -22.29 8.13 -6.60
C THR A 123 -22.75 7.15 -5.53
N LEU A 124 -22.42 5.87 -5.69
CA LEU A 124 -22.85 4.81 -4.77
C LEU A 124 -22.26 4.99 -3.37
N LEU A 125 -20.95 5.26 -3.26
CA LEU A 125 -20.30 5.55 -1.97
C LEU A 125 -20.91 6.80 -1.29
N LEU A 126 -21.23 7.85 -2.05
CA LEU A 126 -21.85 9.06 -1.50
C LEU A 126 -23.28 8.80 -1.03
N THR A 127 -24.07 8.01 -1.76
CA THR A 127 -25.44 7.66 -1.35
C THR A 127 -25.44 6.91 -0.02
N GLU A 128 -24.53 5.95 0.17
CA GLU A 128 -24.43 5.17 1.41
C GLU A 128 -23.84 5.96 2.60
N SER A 129 -23.15 7.10 2.35
CA SER A 129 -22.64 7.96 3.44
C SER A 129 -23.70 8.50 4.40
N ARG A 130 -24.96 8.58 3.93
CA ARG A 130 -26.14 8.97 4.72
C ARG A 130 -27.05 7.79 5.08
N GLY A 131 -26.81 6.62 4.48
CA GLY A 131 -27.55 5.38 4.69
C GLY A 131 -26.83 4.47 5.68
N LYS A 132 -26.61 3.21 5.27
CA LYS A 132 -25.80 2.27 6.06
C LYS A 132 -24.32 2.48 5.70
N ARG A 133 -23.59 3.12 6.61
CA ARG A 133 -22.14 3.29 6.49
C ARG A 133 -21.42 1.93 6.55
N PHE A 134 -20.27 1.86 5.89
CA PHE A 134 -19.44 0.67 5.79
C PHE A 134 -18.42 0.60 6.92
N ASP A 135 -18.18 -0.60 7.44
CA ASP A 135 -17.08 -0.87 8.35
C ASP A 135 -15.75 -1.01 7.59
N PHE A 136 -15.81 -1.46 6.33
CA PHE A 136 -14.65 -1.62 5.47
C PHE A 136 -14.96 -1.22 4.02
N VAL A 137 -14.12 -0.37 3.42
CA VAL A 137 -14.18 -0.01 1.99
C VAL A 137 -12.85 -0.36 1.32
N ASP A 138 -12.89 -1.09 0.21
CA ASP A 138 -11.72 -1.52 -0.55
C ASP A 138 -11.65 -0.96 -1.97
N VAL A 139 -10.87 0.10 -2.16
CA VAL A 139 -10.76 0.83 -3.43
C VAL A 139 -9.57 0.32 -4.24
N ASP A 140 -9.85 -0.46 -5.29
CA ASP A 140 -8.84 -1.07 -6.18
C ASP A 140 -9.06 -0.72 -7.67
N PRO A 141 -8.85 0.55 -8.08
CA PRO A 141 -9.08 1.00 -9.44
C PRO A 141 -7.92 0.67 -10.37
N PHE A 142 -8.18 0.86 -11.67
CA PHE A 142 -7.12 1.11 -12.63
C PHE A 142 -6.51 2.50 -12.42
N GLY A 143 -5.21 2.54 -12.13
CA GLY A 143 -4.47 3.78 -11.97
C GLY A 143 -4.59 4.33 -10.56
N SER A 144 -5.27 5.46 -10.40
CA SER A 144 -5.26 6.23 -9.16
C SER A 144 -6.55 6.08 -8.35
N PRO A 145 -6.49 5.85 -7.03
CA PRO A 145 -7.66 5.82 -6.16
C PRO A 145 -8.15 7.19 -5.71
N THR A 146 -7.38 8.26 -5.97
CA THR A 146 -7.73 9.62 -5.53
C THR A 146 -9.17 10.04 -5.85
N PRO A 147 -9.73 9.78 -7.06
CA PRO A 147 -11.09 10.19 -7.39
C PRO A 147 -12.19 9.62 -6.48
N TYR A 148 -11.89 8.57 -5.71
CA TYR A 148 -12.86 7.88 -4.85
C TYR A 148 -12.64 8.17 -3.36
N LEU A 149 -11.53 8.82 -2.97
CA LEU A 149 -11.11 8.95 -1.58
C LEU A 149 -12.14 9.65 -0.70
N ASN A 150 -12.60 10.84 -1.11
CA ASN A 150 -13.53 11.62 -0.28
C ASN A 150 -14.84 10.86 -0.03
N ALA A 151 -15.41 10.26 -1.08
CA ALA A 151 -16.64 9.48 -0.98
C ALA A 151 -16.43 8.22 -0.10
N SER A 152 -15.29 7.54 -0.26
CA SER A 152 -14.94 6.36 0.56
C SER A 152 -14.86 6.73 2.03
N ILE A 153 -14.16 7.82 2.37
CA ILE A 153 -14.02 8.31 3.75
C ILE A 153 -15.38 8.68 4.35
N GLN A 154 -16.23 9.39 3.61
CA GLN A 154 -17.57 9.77 4.08
C GLN A 154 -18.51 8.58 4.25
N SER A 155 -18.30 7.52 3.46
CA SER A 155 -19.10 6.28 3.53
C SER A 155 -18.71 5.35 4.69
N LEU A 156 -17.56 5.57 5.34
CA LEU A 156 -17.08 4.73 6.42
C LEU A 156 -17.75 5.03 7.76
N GLN A 157 -17.84 4.02 8.62
CA GLN A 157 -18.21 4.21 10.02
C GLN A 157 -17.25 5.18 10.69
N PRO A 158 -17.76 6.11 11.53
CA PRO A 158 -16.94 7.16 12.13
C PRO A 158 -15.99 6.64 13.21
N ARG A 159 -16.19 5.44 13.75
CA ARG A 159 -15.39 4.87 14.83
C ARG A 159 -14.64 3.63 14.35
N GLY A 160 -13.49 3.86 13.71
CA GLY A 160 -12.64 2.76 13.23
C GLY A 160 -13.14 2.15 11.94
N GLY A 161 -13.48 2.96 10.93
CA GLY A 161 -13.66 2.43 9.59
C GLY A 161 -12.33 1.96 9.00
N LEU A 162 -12.30 0.79 8.38
CA LEU A 162 -11.15 0.30 7.63
C LEU A 162 -11.21 0.78 6.19
N LEU A 163 -10.12 1.35 5.69
CA LEU A 163 -9.99 1.77 4.30
C LEU A 163 -8.78 1.10 3.68
N ALA A 164 -8.98 0.39 2.58
CA ALA A 164 -7.87 -0.10 1.77
C ALA A 164 -7.84 0.59 0.41
N LEU A 165 -6.66 1.00 -0.02
CA LEU A 165 -6.45 1.76 -1.24
C LEU A 165 -5.33 1.11 -2.05
N THR A 166 -5.59 0.77 -3.31
CA THR A 166 -4.55 0.39 -4.27
C THR A 166 -4.32 1.51 -5.27
N ALA A 167 -3.06 1.75 -5.62
CA ALA A 167 -2.70 2.57 -6.78
C ALA A 167 -1.76 1.80 -7.71
N THR A 168 -2.05 1.84 -9.01
CA THR A 168 -1.28 1.16 -10.06
C THR A 168 -0.58 2.12 -11.02
N ASP A 169 -0.77 3.44 -10.90
CA ASP A 169 -0.09 4.45 -11.73
C ASP A 169 1.31 4.80 -11.19
N MET A 170 2.10 3.75 -10.95
CA MET A 170 3.47 3.80 -10.43
C MET A 170 4.38 4.82 -11.12
N PRO A 171 4.34 5.04 -12.45
CA PRO A 171 5.17 6.08 -13.09
C PRO A 171 4.93 7.49 -12.52
N ALA A 172 3.69 7.87 -12.23
CA ALA A 172 3.41 9.16 -11.59
C ALA A 172 3.98 9.18 -10.17
N LEU A 173 3.61 8.16 -9.37
CA LEU A 173 3.99 8.05 -7.97
C LEU A 173 5.50 7.91 -7.72
N CYS A 174 6.27 7.38 -8.67
CA CYS A 174 7.72 7.19 -8.59
C CYS A 174 8.53 8.32 -9.28
N GLY A 175 7.90 9.44 -9.61
CA GLY A 175 8.59 10.62 -10.12
C GLY A 175 8.98 10.58 -11.59
N VAL A 176 8.43 9.67 -12.40
CA VAL A 176 8.57 9.72 -13.87
C VAL A 176 7.79 10.90 -14.44
N TYR A 177 6.59 11.15 -13.89
CA TYR A 177 5.70 12.24 -14.29
C TYR A 177 5.31 13.14 -13.10
N PRO A 178 6.22 14.02 -12.62
CA PRO A 178 6.03 14.79 -11.39
C PRO A 178 4.78 15.69 -11.41
N ASN A 179 4.43 16.29 -12.55
CA ASN A 179 3.21 17.09 -12.68
C ASN A 179 1.92 16.25 -12.57
N VAL A 180 1.98 14.98 -12.98
CA VAL A 180 0.86 14.05 -12.80
C VAL A 180 0.75 13.64 -11.33
N ALA A 181 1.88 13.43 -10.65
CA ALA A 181 1.92 13.17 -9.21
C ALA A 181 1.27 14.33 -8.44
N LEU A 182 1.69 15.57 -8.69
CA LEU A 182 1.11 16.75 -8.04
C LEU A 182 -0.41 16.83 -8.27
N ARG A 183 -0.85 16.74 -9.54
CA ARG A 183 -2.27 16.86 -9.89
C ARG A 183 -3.14 15.77 -9.25
N LYS A 184 -2.65 14.53 -9.16
CA LYS A 184 -3.43 13.39 -8.67
C LYS A 184 -3.27 13.11 -7.18
N TYR A 185 -2.16 13.49 -6.56
CA TYR A 185 -1.80 13.10 -5.19
C TYR A 185 -1.46 14.29 -4.29
N GLY A 186 -1.60 15.52 -4.76
CA GLY A 186 -1.40 16.72 -3.94
C GLY A 186 0.07 17.02 -3.61
N GLY A 187 1.02 16.24 -4.13
CA GLY A 187 2.46 16.45 -3.90
C GLY A 187 3.35 15.96 -5.02
N TYR A 188 4.57 16.48 -5.07
CA TYR A 188 5.59 16.08 -6.03
C TYR A 188 6.26 14.77 -5.60
N SER A 189 6.53 13.90 -6.57
CA SER A 189 7.44 12.76 -6.42
C SER A 189 8.74 13.01 -7.18
N ILE A 190 9.80 12.32 -6.76
CA ILE A 190 11.13 12.37 -7.37
C ILE A 190 11.58 10.97 -7.75
N ARG A 191 12.47 10.88 -8.74
CA ARG A 191 13.23 9.66 -8.98
C ARG A 191 14.31 9.54 -7.92
N ALA A 192 14.16 8.54 -7.06
CA ALA A 192 15.11 8.19 -6.01
C ALA A 192 15.13 6.66 -5.83
N PRO A 193 16.21 6.09 -5.26
CA PRO A 193 16.28 4.66 -4.96
C PRO A 193 15.13 4.18 -4.07
N PHE A 194 14.56 5.07 -3.25
CA PHE A 194 13.42 4.81 -2.39
C PHE A 194 12.05 5.28 -2.93
N SER A 195 11.93 5.44 -4.25
CA SER A 195 10.72 5.95 -4.92
C SER A 195 9.42 5.20 -4.58
N HIS A 196 9.49 3.90 -4.28
CA HIS A 196 8.32 3.13 -3.86
C HIS A 196 7.79 3.52 -2.47
N GLU A 197 8.67 3.95 -1.56
CA GLU A 197 8.23 4.50 -0.28
C GLU A 197 7.66 5.90 -0.46
N LEU A 198 8.23 6.72 -1.34
CA LEU A 198 7.63 8.01 -1.71
C LEU A 198 6.23 7.84 -2.30
N ALA A 199 6.03 6.84 -3.15
CA ALA A 199 4.73 6.48 -3.72
C ALA A 199 3.69 6.20 -2.63
N VAL A 200 4.03 5.33 -1.66
CA VAL A 200 3.16 5.02 -0.52
C VAL A 200 2.87 6.28 0.31
N ARG A 201 3.89 7.07 0.61
CA ARG A 201 3.74 8.30 1.41
C ARG A 201 2.90 9.37 0.72
N LEU A 202 2.96 9.48 -0.61
CA LEU A 202 2.07 10.36 -1.38
C LEU A 202 0.62 9.90 -1.32
N LEU A 203 0.37 8.60 -1.49
CA LEU A 203 -0.98 8.05 -1.40
C LEU A 203 -1.58 8.27 0.01
N ILE A 204 -0.81 8.02 1.07
CA ILE A 204 -1.25 8.26 2.45
C ILE A 204 -1.45 9.76 2.70
N GLY A 205 -0.54 10.62 2.22
CA GLY A 205 -0.68 12.07 2.35
C GLY A 205 -1.95 12.59 1.70
N GLN A 206 -2.30 12.09 0.52
CA GLN A 206 -3.54 12.45 -0.15
C GLN A 206 -4.78 11.92 0.60
N ALA A 207 -4.73 10.68 1.09
CA ALA A 207 -5.80 10.12 1.92
C ALA A 207 -6.01 10.94 3.20
N PHE A 208 -4.92 11.37 3.85
CA PHE A 208 -4.97 12.26 5.00
C PHE A 208 -5.63 13.59 4.67
N SER A 209 -5.25 14.25 3.57
CA SER A 209 -5.84 15.54 3.18
C SER A 209 -7.37 15.48 3.06
N PHE A 210 -7.91 14.40 2.48
CA PHE A 210 -9.37 14.20 2.43
C PHE A 210 -9.95 13.83 3.81
N ALA A 211 -9.27 12.98 4.59
CA ALA A 211 -9.75 12.60 5.91
C ALA A 211 -9.81 13.79 6.87
N SER A 212 -8.73 14.59 6.95
CA SER A 212 -8.66 15.77 7.80
C SER A 212 -9.68 16.83 7.42
N ALA A 213 -9.98 16.98 6.12
CA ALA A 213 -11.05 17.87 5.65
C ALA A 213 -12.46 17.44 6.12
N ASN A 214 -12.62 16.17 6.52
CA ASN A 214 -13.85 15.62 7.09
C ASN A 214 -13.75 15.40 8.62
N ASP A 215 -12.86 16.13 9.32
CA ASP A 215 -12.62 15.98 10.77
C ASP A 215 -12.17 14.56 11.21
N CYS A 216 -11.55 13.80 10.29
CA CYS A 216 -11.06 12.45 10.56
C CYS A 216 -9.53 12.40 10.68
N SER A 217 -9.05 11.58 11.62
CA SER A 217 -7.66 11.13 11.68
C SER A 217 -7.49 9.79 10.94
N ILE A 218 -6.27 9.48 10.52
CA ILE A 218 -5.94 8.20 9.88
C ILE A 218 -4.81 7.49 10.61
N MET A 219 -4.83 6.16 10.66
CA MET A 219 -3.70 5.36 11.14
C MET A 219 -3.32 4.36 10.05
N PRO A 220 -2.16 4.52 9.40
CA PRO A 220 -1.59 3.47 8.55
C PRO A 220 -1.31 2.21 9.37
N ILE A 221 -1.99 1.12 9.01
CA ILE A 221 -1.86 -0.17 9.69
C ILE A 221 -0.74 -0.98 9.03
N ALA A 222 -0.76 -1.04 7.70
CA ALA A 222 0.21 -1.76 6.89
C ALA A 222 0.24 -1.18 5.47
N VAL A 223 1.33 -1.47 4.76
CA VAL A 223 1.53 -1.07 3.37
C VAL A 223 2.14 -2.23 2.59
N LEU A 224 1.80 -2.35 1.31
CA LEU A 224 2.38 -3.33 0.39
C LEU A 224 2.89 -2.61 -0.84
N SER A 225 4.11 -2.93 -1.26
CA SER A 225 4.71 -2.40 -2.48
C SER A 225 5.13 -3.53 -3.42
N SER A 226 4.94 -3.32 -4.71
CA SER A 226 5.41 -4.18 -5.78
C SER A 226 5.85 -3.31 -6.97
N ASP A 227 6.41 -3.93 -8.01
CA ASP A 227 6.78 -3.22 -9.26
C ASP A 227 5.58 -2.62 -10.02
N HIS A 228 4.36 -3.06 -9.73
CA HIS A 228 3.17 -2.72 -10.52
C HIS A 228 2.11 -1.94 -9.75
N TYR A 229 2.14 -2.00 -8.42
CA TYR A 229 1.17 -1.32 -7.58
C TYR A 229 1.73 -1.10 -6.18
N ILE A 230 1.15 -0.12 -5.49
CA ILE A 230 1.21 0.05 -4.06
C ILE A 230 -0.17 -0.15 -3.46
N ARG A 231 -0.22 -0.55 -2.19
CA ARG A 231 -1.45 -0.66 -1.43
C ARG A 231 -1.24 -0.22 0.01
N VAL A 232 -2.24 0.44 0.57
CA VAL A 232 -2.23 0.89 1.98
C VAL A 232 -3.52 0.47 2.66
N TRP A 233 -3.42 0.09 3.93
CA TRP A 233 -4.55 -0.16 4.82
C TRP A 233 -4.54 0.88 5.93
N LEU A 234 -5.62 1.63 6.04
CA LEU A 234 -5.76 2.76 6.95
C LEU A 234 -6.96 2.51 7.87
N ARG A 235 -6.79 2.73 9.18
CA ARG A 235 -7.93 2.95 10.06
C ARG A 235 -8.30 4.43 9.98
N VAL A 236 -9.56 4.73 9.73
CA VAL A 236 -10.12 6.08 9.69
C VAL A 236 -11.06 6.24 10.87
N GLN A 237 -10.94 7.37 11.57
CA GLN A 237 -11.81 7.67 12.70
C GLN A 237 -12.12 9.16 12.77
N ALA A 238 -13.36 9.51 13.10
CA ALA A 238 -13.77 10.86 13.44
C ALA A 238 -13.03 11.28 14.72
N ASP A 239 -12.01 12.12 14.56
CA ASP A 239 -11.14 12.60 15.63
C ASP A 239 -10.46 13.88 15.13
N ARG A 240 -11.18 15.00 15.26
CA ARG A 240 -10.68 16.33 14.90
C ARG A 240 -9.36 16.67 15.59
N ASN A 241 -9.22 16.32 16.87
CA ASN A 241 -8.01 16.62 17.63
C ASN A 241 -6.83 15.77 17.15
N GLY A 242 -7.07 14.50 16.82
CA GLY A 242 -6.11 13.63 16.14
C GLY A 242 -5.70 14.19 14.78
N ALA A 243 -6.65 14.57 13.94
CA ALA A 243 -6.39 15.17 12.64
C ALA A 243 -5.50 16.41 12.76
N ASN A 244 -5.82 17.31 13.72
CA ASN A 244 -4.98 18.46 14.03
C ASN A 244 -3.56 18.04 14.41
N ARG A 245 -3.38 17.09 15.35
CA ARG A 245 -2.04 16.62 15.75
C ARG A 245 -1.26 16.02 14.58
N GLN A 246 -1.93 15.32 13.67
CA GLN A 246 -1.33 14.65 12.52
C GLN A 246 -0.92 15.58 11.38
N THR A 247 -1.26 16.87 11.41
CA THR A 247 -0.75 17.79 10.38
C THR A 247 0.77 17.95 10.44
N LYS A 248 1.43 17.57 11.56
CA LYS A 248 2.89 17.43 11.65
C LYS A 248 3.45 16.26 10.83
N ASP A 249 2.61 15.27 10.51
CA ASP A 249 2.98 14.08 9.75
C ASP A 249 2.85 14.32 8.24
N ILE A 250 2.55 15.55 7.81
CA ILE A 250 2.63 16.00 6.42
C ILE A 250 3.88 16.87 6.26
N GLY A 251 4.71 16.53 5.28
CA GLY A 251 6.02 17.14 5.12
C GLY A 251 6.68 16.89 3.77
N LEU A 252 7.93 17.30 3.70
CA LEU A 252 8.85 17.07 2.58
C LEU A 252 9.86 15.99 2.99
N ILE A 253 10.28 15.20 2.01
CA ILE A 253 11.47 14.36 2.09
C ILE A 253 12.52 14.98 1.17
N ARG A 254 13.67 15.37 1.72
CA ARG A 254 14.79 15.89 0.94
C ARG A 254 15.82 14.81 0.72
N PHE A 255 16.48 14.84 -0.43
CA PHE A 255 17.41 13.81 -0.88
C PHE A 255 18.57 14.42 -1.66
N CYS A 256 19.80 14.09 -1.26
CA CYS A 256 20.99 14.43 -2.04
C CYS A 256 21.44 13.23 -2.87
N ARG A 257 21.62 13.41 -4.18
CA ARG A 257 22.02 12.32 -5.08
C ARG A 257 23.49 11.93 -4.91
N SER A 258 24.34 12.88 -4.55
CA SER A 258 25.79 12.67 -4.40
C SER A 258 26.20 11.96 -3.11
N CYS A 259 25.48 12.16 -2.00
CA CYS A 259 25.81 11.51 -0.72
C CYS A 259 24.73 10.53 -0.23
N MET A 260 23.64 10.37 -1.00
CA MET A 260 22.52 9.48 -0.68
C MET A 260 21.81 9.79 0.65
N HIS A 261 22.15 10.91 1.30
CA HIS A 261 21.50 11.31 2.54
C HIS A 261 20.06 11.77 2.30
N THR A 262 19.20 11.50 3.28
CA THR A 262 17.81 11.90 3.29
C THR A 262 17.45 12.49 4.64
N ASP A 263 16.58 13.49 4.64
CA ASP A 263 15.91 13.97 5.84
C ASP A 263 14.40 14.20 5.60
N ARG A 264 13.69 14.49 6.69
CA ARG A 264 12.26 14.76 6.68
C ARG A 264 12.01 16.13 7.30
N LEU A 265 11.20 16.93 6.63
CA LEU A 265 10.79 18.25 7.09
C LEU A 265 9.27 18.31 7.19
N SER A 266 8.74 18.43 8.41
CA SER A 266 7.30 18.68 8.61
C SER A 266 6.92 20.05 8.04
N LEU A 267 5.76 20.14 7.38
CA LEU A 267 5.28 21.42 6.87
C LEU A 267 4.99 22.41 7.99
N ARG A 268 4.68 21.95 9.21
CA ARG A 268 4.53 22.85 10.37
C ARG A 268 5.83 23.58 10.69
N ASP A 269 6.96 22.94 10.42
CA ASP A 269 8.30 23.46 10.72
C ASP A 269 8.93 24.15 9.51
N SER A 270 8.29 24.06 8.33
CA SER A 270 8.81 24.59 7.06
C SER A 270 8.91 26.12 6.97
N HIS A 271 8.36 26.84 7.95
CA HIS A 271 8.57 28.29 8.07
C HIS A 271 10.00 28.64 8.49
N HIS A 272 10.76 27.67 9.02
CA HIS A 272 12.18 27.81 9.29
C HIS A 272 12.99 27.30 8.10
N ILE A 273 13.94 28.11 7.62
CA ILE A 273 14.94 27.64 6.65
C ILE A 273 15.85 26.66 7.41
N LEU A 274 15.58 25.37 7.29
CA LEU A 274 16.45 24.33 7.83
C LEU A 274 17.49 23.98 6.79
N GLU A 275 18.76 24.09 7.15
CA GLU A 275 19.87 23.62 6.31
C GLU A 275 19.78 22.10 6.09
N PHE A 276 20.32 21.63 4.97
CA PHE A 276 20.42 20.21 4.67
C PHE A 276 21.80 19.71 5.09
N ASN A 277 21.84 18.80 6.06
CA ASN A 277 23.08 18.32 6.64
C ASN A 277 23.64 17.14 5.83
N HIS A 278 24.48 17.43 4.85
CA HIS A 278 25.16 16.39 4.07
C HIS A 278 25.99 15.45 4.97
N LYS A 279 25.99 14.15 4.64
CA LYS A 279 26.77 13.12 5.35
C LYS A 279 28.10 12.75 4.69
N LYS A 280 28.39 13.35 3.53
CA LYS A 280 29.67 13.20 2.84
C LYS A 280 30.44 14.50 2.96
N GLU A 281 31.68 14.42 3.42
CA GLU A 281 32.58 15.57 3.48
C GLU A 281 32.75 16.21 2.09
N GLY A 282 32.71 17.55 2.03
CA GLY A 282 32.82 18.31 0.78
C GLY A 282 31.59 18.23 -0.14
N CYS A 283 30.49 17.59 0.27
CA CYS A 283 29.27 17.54 -0.53
C CYS A 283 28.46 18.83 -0.40
N SER A 284 28.21 19.49 -1.54
CA SER A 284 27.45 20.74 -1.66
C SER A 284 26.34 20.67 -2.73
N GLU A 285 25.96 19.46 -3.17
CA GLU A 285 24.90 19.30 -4.16
C GLU A 285 23.54 19.70 -3.58
N ASN A 286 22.80 20.55 -4.27
CA ASN A 286 21.46 20.94 -3.85
C ASN A 286 20.53 19.72 -3.72
N PRO A 287 19.92 19.49 -2.53
CA PRO A 287 19.01 18.37 -2.34
C PRO A 287 17.73 18.60 -3.16
N ILE A 288 17.21 17.53 -3.73
CA ILE A 288 15.86 17.51 -4.33
C ILE A 288 14.82 17.16 -3.26
N SER A 289 13.59 17.63 -3.44
CA SER A 289 12.52 17.39 -2.46
C SER A 289 11.32 16.69 -3.09
N ALA A 290 10.74 15.74 -2.36
CA ALA A 290 9.44 15.16 -2.63
C ALA A 290 8.44 15.61 -1.57
N GLY A 291 7.20 15.87 -1.98
CA GLY A 291 6.10 16.26 -1.12
C GLY A 291 5.27 17.43 -1.64
N PRO A 292 4.31 17.93 -0.86
CA PRO A 292 3.98 17.42 0.47
C PRO A 292 3.45 15.97 0.45
N LEU A 293 3.85 15.18 1.44
CA LEU A 293 3.52 13.75 1.57
C LEU A 293 3.51 13.34 3.04
N TRP A 294 3.05 12.13 3.33
CA TRP A 294 3.07 11.56 4.68
C TRP A 294 4.49 11.21 5.16
N ILE A 295 4.99 11.92 6.18
CA ILE A 295 6.29 11.67 6.82
C ILE A 295 6.18 10.88 8.14
N GLY A 296 4.95 10.57 8.57
CA GLY A 296 4.68 9.77 9.76
C GLY A 296 4.93 8.26 9.59
N ARG A 297 4.41 7.50 10.56
CA ARG A 297 4.50 6.02 10.62
C ARG A 297 3.73 5.35 9.49
N LEU A 298 4.22 4.20 9.03
CA LEU A 298 3.61 3.40 7.95
C LEU A 298 3.00 2.08 8.45
N PHE A 299 3.40 1.64 9.65
CA PHE A 299 3.05 0.34 10.20
C PHE A 299 2.59 0.43 11.65
N GLU A 300 1.62 -0.40 12.01
CA GLU A 300 1.12 -0.54 13.37
C GLU A 300 1.58 -1.90 13.96
N GLN A 301 2.39 -1.82 15.01
CA GLN A 301 3.10 -2.99 15.56
C GLN A 301 2.15 -4.06 16.10
N SER A 302 1.11 -3.65 16.83
CA SER A 302 0.22 -4.59 17.51
C SER A 302 -0.61 -5.38 16.50
N PHE A 303 -1.07 -4.73 15.43
CA PHE A 303 -1.79 -5.37 14.33
C PHE A 303 -0.90 -6.32 13.54
N LEU A 304 0.34 -5.93 13.19
CA LEU A 304 1.23 -6.83 12.46
C LEU A 304 1.58 -8.10 13.26
N LYS A 305 1.73 -7.98 14.58
CA LYS A 305 1.93 -9.14 15.46
C LYS A 305 0.70 -10.07 15.46
N LYS A 306 -0.51 -9.51 15.50
CA LYS A 306 -1.75 -10.30 15.38
C LYS A 306 -1.88 -10.94 14.00
N ALA A 307 -1.50 -10.24 12.95
CA ALA A 307 -1.48 -10.78 11.59
C ALA A 307 -0.50 -11.95 11.45
N GLN A 308 0.64 -11.93 12.15
CA GLN A 308 1.55 -13.09 12.20
C GLN A 308 0.88 -14.31 12.84
N ASN A 309 0.08 -14.12 13.89
CA ASN A 309 -0.69 -15.21 14.51
C ASN A 309 -1.81 -15.69 13.57
N MET A 310 -2.60 -14.78 13.00
CA MET A 310 -3.67 -15.09 12.04
C MET A 310 -3.14 -15.83 10.79
N LEU A 311 -1.90 -15.54 10.38
CA LEU A 311 -1.27 -16.25 9.28
C LEU A 311 -1.17 -17.75 9.54
N LEU A 312 -0.99 -18.19 10.79
CA LEU A 312 -0.93 -19.60 11.19
C LEU A 312 -2.26 -20.32 10.90
N ASP A 313 -3.39 -19.66 11.16
CA ASP A 313 -4.73 -20.21 10.94
C ASP A 313 -5.10 -20.28 9.44
N LEU A 314 -4.50 -19.39 8.64
CA LEU A 314 -4.75 -19.30 7.19
C LEU A 314 -3.72 -20.09 6.33
N GLN A 315 -2.77 -20.81 6.94
CA GLN A 315 -1.69 -21.48 6.19
C GLN A 315 -2.21 -22.47 5.13
N GLY A 316 -1.44 -22.60 4.04
CA GLY A 316 -1.70 -23.55 2.94
C GLY A 316 -2.39 -22.96 1.69
N ASN A 317 -3.10 -21.83 1.80
CA ASN A 317 -3.88 -21.27 0.69
C ASN A 317 -3.35 -19.93 0.13
N LEU A 318 -2.47 -19.26 0.88
CA LEU A 318 -1.90 -17.97 0.50
C LEU A 318 -0.64 -18.09 -0.36
N HIS A 319 -0.28 -17.03 -1.06
CA HIS A 319 0.94 -16.94 -1.85
C HIS A 319 2.19 -17.08 -0.96
N LYS A 320 3.19 -17.87 -1.42
CA LYS A 320 4.42 -18.19 -0.68
C LYS A 320 5.22 -16.98 -0.15
N LYS A 321 5.03 -15.80 -0.74
CA LYS A 321 5.69 -14.55 -0.31
C LYS A 321 5.03 -13.89 0.90
N VAL A 322 3.78 -14.23 1.26
CA VAL A 322 3.04 -13.55 2.34
C VAL A 322 3.82 -13.61 3.64
N SER A 323 4.31 -14.80 4.05
CA SER A 323 5.08 -14.96 5.29
C SER A 323 6.32 -14.07 5.34
N ALA A 324 7.17 -14.13 4.31
CA ALA A 324 8.41 -13.36 4.27
C ALA A 324 8.18 -11.85 4.22
N VAL A 325 7.15 -11.40 3.49
CA VAL A 325 6.81 -9.97 3.40
C VAL A 325 6.21 -9.49 4.72
N LEU A 326 5.32 -10.26 5.36
CA LEU A 326 4.75 -9.92 6.66
C LEU A 326 5.83 -9.82 7.75
N GLU A 327 6.76 -10.77 7.77
CA GLU A 327 7.90 -10.74 8.68
C GLU A 327 8.79 -9.51 8.47
N ALA A 328 9.03 -9.14 7.20
CA ALA A 328 9.76 -7.90 6.88
C ALA A 328 9.01 -6.66 7.41
N MET A 329 7.68 -6.56 7.21
CA MET A 329 6.88 -5.46 7.77
C MET A 329 6.98 -5.41 9.30
N ALA A 330 6.81 -6.55 9.98
CA ALA A 330 6.81 -6.64 11.44
C ALA A 330 8.15 -6.22 12.07
N ASN A 331 9.26 -6.52 11.38
CA ASN A 331 10.60 -6.11 11.80
C ASN A 331 10.88 -4.64 11.48
N GLU A 332 10.49 -4.17 10.29
CA GLU A 332 10.74 -2.82 9.79
C GLU A 332 10.06 -1.72 10.64
N VAL A 333 8.99 -2.06 11.37
CA VAL A 333 8.29 -1.17 12.30
C VAL A 333 9.23 -0.46 13.28
N ARG A 334 10.28 -1.13 13.77
CA ARG A 334 11.23 -0.59 14.77
C ARG A 334 12.12 0.53 14.21
N VAL A 335 12.28 0.55 12.90
CA VAL A 335 13.17 1.47 12.18
C VAL A 335 12.41 2.39 11.22
N GLN A 336 11.07 2.36 11.21
CA GLN A 336 10.21 3.04 10.23
C GLN A 336 10.34 4.59 10.16
N ASP A 337 10.97 5.18 11.17
CA ASP A 337 11.28 6.61 11.18
C ASP A 337 12.42 6.99 10.22
N HIS A 338 13.12 6.01 9.64
CA HIS A 338 14.16 6.19 8.62
C HIS A 338 13.70 5.64 7.28
N LEU A 339 14.02 6.27 6.14
CA LEU A 339 13.73 5.67 4.83
C LEU A 339 14.59 4.42 4.60
N TYR A 340 14.16 3.53 3.71
CA TYR A 340 15.05 2.44 3.31
C TYR A 340 16.20 2.95 2.44
N ILE A 341 17.35 2.28 2.56
CA ILE A 341 18.55 2.48 1.75
C ILE A 341 18.64 1.30 0.79
N ASP A 342 18.63 1.60 -0.52
CA ASP A 342 18.90 0.59 -1.53
C ASP A 342 20.41 0.37 -1.64
N LEU A 343 20.87 -0.83 -1.26
CA LEU A 343 22.28 -1.15 -1.20
C LEU A 343 22.90 -1.20 -2.60
N HIS A 344 22.14 -1.63 -3.61
CA HIS A 344 22.63 -1.67 -4.98
C HIS A 344 22.83 -0.26 -5.51
N ALA A 345 21.86 0.65 -5.32
CA ALA A 345 21.99 2.04 -5.74
C ALA A 345 23.15 2.75 -5.02
N LEU A 346 23.37 2.46 -3.74
CA LEU A 346 24.51 2.98 -2.99
C LEU A 346 25.84 2.41 -3.56
N CYS A 347 25.91 1.12 -3.84
CA CYS A 347 27.11 0.49 -4.40
C CYS A 347 27.42 0.99 -5.83
N ASP A 348 26.40 1.15 -6.67
CA ASP A 348 26.52 1.68 -8.03
C ASP A 348 27.11 3.10 -8.04
N LEU A 349 26.68 3.96 -7.10
CA LEU A 349 27.22 5.31 -6.94
C LEU A 349 28.72 5.31 -6.59
N HIS A 350 29.19 4.28 -5.89
CA HIS A 350 30.57 4.16 -5.42
C HIS A 350 31.42 3.17 -6.23
N GLY A 351 30.87 2.59 -7.31
CA GLY A 351 31.60 1.68 -8.19
C GLY A 351 32.00 0.34 -7.55
N VAL A 352 31.27 -0.12 -6.53
CA VAL A 352 31.55 -1.38 -5.83
C VAL A 352 30.45 -2.42 -6.06
N SER A 353 30.76 -3.70 -5.85
CA SER A 353 29.76 -4.77 -5.96
C SER A 353 28.92 -4.87 -4.69
N PRO A 354 27.58 -5.00 -4.78
CA PRO A 354 26.74 -5.08 -3.59
C PRO A 354 26.96 -6.39 -2.82
N PRO A 355 27.29 -6.33 -1.52
CA PRO A 355 27.33 -7.50 -0.65
C PRO A 355 25.91 -8.01 -0.37
N LYS A 356 25.79 -9.20 0.24
CA LYS A 356 24.50 -9.72 0.68
C LYS A 356 23.91 -8.78 1.75
N ASN A 357 22.63 -8.41 1.62
CA ASN A 357 21.97 -7.54 2.60
C ASN A 357 22.10 -8.05 4.03
N ILE A 358 22.02 -9.37 4.24
CA ILE A 358 22.10 -9.96 5.58
C ILE A 358 23.46 -9.66 6.25
N THR A 359 24.56 -9.73 5.49
CA THR A 359 25.90 -9.43 5.99
C THR A 359 26.03 -7.97 6.41
N VAL A 360 25.45 -7.04 5.63
CA VAL A 360 25.42 -5.61 5.99
C VAL A 360 24.56 -5.37 7.23
N ILE A 361 23.39 -6.01 7.31
CA ILE A 361 22.50 -5.92 8.48
C ILE A 361 23.21 -6.40 9.74
N GLU A 362 23.83 -7.58 9.72
CA GLU A 362 24.55 -8.17 10.85
C GLU A 362 25.69 -7.25 11.33
N LYS A 363 26.54 -6.78 10.41
CA LYS A 363 27.63 -5.86 10.76
C LYS A 363 27.14 -4.51 11.32
N LEU A 364 26.01 -3.99 10.82
CA LEU A 364 25.42 -2.77 11.39
C LEU A 364 24.88 -3.02 12.80
N MET A 365 24.29 -4.20 13.05
CA MET A 365 23.83 -4.61 14.38
C MET A 365 24.99 -4.81 15.35
N ASP A 366 26.12 -5.37 14.91
CA ASP A 366 27.34 -5.51 15.71
C ASP A 366 27.91 -4.14 16.12
N ARG A 367 27.69 -3.10 15.30
CA ARG A 367 28.01 -1.69 15.61
C ARG A 367 26.95 -0.98 16.45
N GLY A 368 25.91 -1.68 16.92
CA GLY A 368 24.85 -1.14 17.77
C GLY A 368 23.72 -0.44 17.03
N TYR A 369 23.66 -0.52 15.69
CA TYR A 369 22.55 0.05 14.92
C TYR A 369 21.44 -0.97 14.70
N GLU A 370 20.20 -0.58 14.99
CA GLU A 370 19.05 -1.36 14.53
C GLU A 370 18.98 -1.34 13.01
N SER A 371 18.92 -2.53 12.40
CA SER A 371 18.88 -2.71 10.96
C SER A 371 18.00 -3.90 10.60
N THR A 372 17.21 -3.78 9.54
CA THR A 372 16.30 -4.84 9.08
C THR A 372 16.25 -4.87 7.56
N ARG A 373 15.76 -5.99 7.01
CA ARG A 373 15.20 -5.98 5.65
C ARG A 373 13.99 -5.05 5.59
N THR A 374 13.66 -4.59 4.39
CA THR A 374 12.44 -3.83 4.12
C THR A 374 11.44 -4.63 3.29
N SER A 375 10.15 -4.42 3.54
CA SER A 375 9.05 -4.96 2.74
C SER A 375 8.93 -4.33 1.35
N PHE A 376 9.61 -3.22 1.09
CA PHE A 376 9.50 -2.45 -0.16
C PHE A 376 10.34 -3.00 -1.30
N ARG A 377 11.60 -3.35 -1.02
CA ARG A 377 12.59 -3.70 -2.05
C ARG A 377 13.54 -4.79 -1.55
N PRO A 378 13.76 -5.88 -2.32
CA PRO A 378 14.68 -6.96 -1.93
C PRO A 378 16.14 -6.53 -1.78
N THR A 379 16.55 -5.49 -2.51
CA THR A 379 17.91 -4.92 -2.57
C THR A 379 18.17 -3.89 -1.47
N ALA A 380 17.16 -3.60 -0.64
CA ALA A 380 17.23 -2.53 0.34
C ALA A 380 17.20 -3.05 1.78
N ILE A 381 17.64 -2.18 2.68
CA ILE A 381 17.58 -2.33 4.13
C ILE A 381 16.98 -1.08 4.75
N ARG A 382 16.43 -1.17 5.96
CA ARG A 382 16.08 0.01 6.78
C ARG A 382 16.90 -0.02 8.05
N THR A 383 17.51 1.10 8.40
CA THR A 383 18.43 1.17 9.54
C THR A 383 18.43 2.55 10.19
N LYS A 384 18.78 2.60 11.49
CA LYS A 384 19.09 3.84 12.21
C LYS A 384 20.51 4.35 11.91
N ALA A 385 21.33 3.56 11.24
CA ALA A 385 22.68 3.97 10.84
C ALA A 385 22.61 5.09 9.79
N PRO A 386 23.46 6.13 9.92
CA PRO A 386 23.70 7.09 8.85
C PRO A 386 24.22 6.40 7.57
N VAL A 387 23.91 6.98 6.40
CA VAL A 387 24.24 6.38 5.09
C VAL A 387 25.74 6.21 4.87
N ASP A 388 26.55 7.11 5.42
CA ASP A 388 28.01 7.05 5.49
C ASP A 388 28.50 5.83 6.25
N VAL A 389 27.91 5.52 7.41
CA VAL A 389 28.21 4.29 8.16
C VAL A 389 27.81 3.03 7.40
N VAL A 390 26.68 3.07 6.68
CA VAL A 390 26.26 1.95 5.81
C VAL A 390 27.30 1.73 4.70
N LEU A 391 27.81 2.80 4.11
CA LEU A 391 28.85 2.74 3.08
C LEU A 391 30.15 2.16 3.65
N GLU A 392 30.61 2.60 4.82
CA GLU A 392 31.80 2.04 5.50
C GLU A 392 31.68 0.52 5.67
N VAL A 393 30.53 0.05 6.19
CA VAL A 393 30.28 -1.38 6.37
C VAL A 393 30.32 -2.14 5.04
N ILE A 394 29.79 -1.54 3.96
CA ILE A 394 29.87 -2.13 2.61
C ILE A 394 31.34 -2.24 2.18
N MET A 395 32.09 -1.15 2.26
CA MET A 395 33.49 -1.04 1.85
C MET A 395 34.37 -2.09 2.55
N GLU A 396 34.23 -2.21 3.88
CA GLU A 396 34.90 -3.25 4.67
C GLU A 396 34.50 -4.68 4.27
N THR A 397 33.25 -4.87 3.83
CA THR A 397 32.75 -6.19 3.44
C THR A 397 33.27 -6.61 2.06
N VAL A 398 33.49 -5.65 1.17
CA VAL A 398 34.04 -5.91 -0.17
C VAL A 398 35.57 -5.85 -0.22
N GLY A 399 36.23 -5.48 0.89
CA GLY A 399 37.69 -5.39 0.99
C GLY A 399 38.28 -4.17 0.28
N VAL A 400 37.50 -3.10 0.15
CA VAL A 400 37.95 -1.81 -0.37
C VAL A 400 38.11 -0.89 0.84
N SER A 401 39.35 -0.53 1.18
CA SER A 401 39.67 0.38 2.28
C SER A 401 39.59 1.84 1.86
#